data_AF-A0A3E0UKP8-F1
#
_entry.id   AF-A0A3E0UKP8-F1
#
_cell.length_a   1.000
_cell.length_b   1.000
_cell.length_c   1.000
_cell.angle_alpha   90.00
_cell.angle_beta   90.00
_cell.angle_gamma   90.00
#
_symmetry.space_group_name_H-M   'P 1'
#
loop_
_entity.id
_entity.type
_entity.pdbx_description
1 polymer ?
#
loop_
_entity_poly.entity_id
_entity_poly.type
_entity_poly.pdbx_seq_one_letter_code
_entity_poly.pdbx_strand_id
1 'polypeptide(L)'
;MTRNLLLSAGVLTLLSACAANENACEDVTLAAEQVQQCQVLQRQITQAKDRPILRTELERRYEQDCVQVRYYRDDKQPAICGNKDKLEQAKEALEKESK
;
A
#
# COMPACT_ATOMS: atom_id res chain seq x y z
N MET A 1 43.55 8.79 -5.66
CA MET A 1 42.69 7.59 -5.67
C MET A 1 41.62 7.62 -4.57
N THR A 2 41.92 8.09 -3.37
CA THR A 2 40.99 8.16 -2.22
C THR A 2 39.75 9.04 -2.44
N ARG A 3 39.86 10.16 -3.16
CA ARG A 3 38.71 11.07 -3.43
C ARG A 3 37.61 10.44 -4.29
N ASN A 4 37.99 9.64 -5.30
CA ASN A 4 37.03 8.93 -6.15
C ASN A 4 36.38 7.76 -5.41
N LEU A 5 37.12 7.13 -4.48
CA LEU A 5 36.62 6.06 -3.62
C LEU A 5 35.56 6.54 -2.62
N LEU A 6 35.75 7.75 -2.06
CA LEU A 6 34.78 8.37 -1.15
C LEU A 6 33.50 8.79 -1.88
N LEU A 7 33.63 9.29 -3.12
CA LEU A 7 32.48 9.61 -3.98
C LEU A 7 31.67 8.36 -4.35
N SER A 8 32.34 7.25 -4.71
CA SER A 8 31.63 6.00 -5.03
C SER A 8 30.98 5.37 -3.79
N ALA A 9 31.60 5.46 -2.62
CA ALA A 9 31.01 4.98 -1.36
C ALA A 9 29.74 5.75 -0.98
N GLY A 10 29.72 7.08 -1.18
CA GLY A 10 28.53 7.90 -0.91
C GLY A 10 27.35 7.59 -1.83
N VAL A 11 27.61 7.25 -3.10
CA VAL A 11 26.53 6.86 -4.05
C VAL A 11 25.90 5.52 -3.65
N LEU A 12 26.70 4.56 -3.19
CA LEU A 12 26.21 3.25 -2.73
C LEU A 12 25.32 3.35 -1.49
N THR A 13 25.66 4.22 -0.54
CA THR A 13 24.82 4.41 0.66
C THR A 13 23.50 5.11 0.32
N LEU A 14 23.51 6.09 -0.58
CA LEU A 14 22.28 6.76 -1.04
C LEU A 14 21.33 5.80 -1.78
N LEU A 15 21.88 4.90 -2.61
CA LEU A 15 21.07 3.90 -3.33
C LEU A 15 20.44 2.87 -2.39
N SER A 16 21.12 2.50 -1.30
CA SER A 16 20.59 1.55 -0.32
C SER A 16 19.40 2.10 0.48
N ALA A 17 19.35 3.42 0.70
CA ALA A 17 18.25 4.07 1.40
C ALA A 17 16.94 4.08 0.57
N CYS A 18 17.02 4.16 -0.76
CA CYS A 18 15.83 4.07 -1.62
C CYS A 18 15.22 2.65 -1.71
N ALA A 19 15.99 1.62 -1.35
CA ALA A 19 15.52 0.23 -1.37
C ALA A 19 14.89 -0.21 -0.03
N ALA A 20 15.10 0.56 1.04
CA ALA A 20 14.48 0.32 2.34
C ALA A 20 13.01 0.78 2.31
N ASN A 21 12.10 -0.11 1.91
CA ASN A 21 10.67 0.14 2.06
C ASN A 21 10.24 -0.19 3.49
N GLU A 22 10.19 0.84 4.36
CA GLU A 22 9.80 0.68 5.76
C GLU A 22 8.33 0.29 5.94
N ASN A 23 7.48 0.50 4.92
CA ASN A 23 6.05 0.20 4.96
C ASN A 23 5.63 -0.67 3.76
N ALA A 24 6.16 -1.89 3.71
CA ALA A 24 5.78 -2.88 2.70
C ALA A 24 4.30 -3.36 2.83
N CYS A 25 3.69 -3.11 3.98
CA CYS A 25 2.31 -3.47 4.28
C CYS A 25 1.41 -2.25 4.32
N GLU A 26 0.25 -2.34 3.69
CA GLU A 26 -0.74 -1.28 3.74
C GLU A 26 -1.31 -1.17 5.17
N ASP A 27 -1.53 0.06 5.62
CA ASP A 27 -2.19 0.30 6.90
C ASP A 27 -3.65 -0.16 6.83
N VAL A 28 -4.07 -0.98 7.80
CA VAL A 28 -5.41 -1.56 7.86
C VAL A 28 -6.49 -0.47 7.93
N THR A 29 -6.22 0.65 8.60
CA THR A 29 -7.14 1.80 8.68
C THR A 29 -7.31 2.47 7.32
N LEU A 30 -6.21 2.71 6.62
CA LEU A 30 -6.22 3.26 5.26
C LEU A 30 -6.98 2.35 4.29
N ALA A 31 -6.72 1.04 4.35
CA ALA A 31 -7.42 0.06 3.53
C ALA A 31 -8.94 0.07 3.82
N ALA A 32 -9.33 0.15 5.09
CA ALA A 32 -10.75 0.22 5.49
C ALA A 32 -11.44 1.50 5.00
N GLU A 33 -10.76 2.64 5.11
CA GLU A 33 -11.27 3.93 4.61
C GLU A 33 -11.50 3.89 3.09
N GLN A 34 -10.56 3.32 2.34
CA GLN A 34 -10.69 3.17 0.89
C GLN A 34 -11.86 2.24 0.52
N VAL A 35 -12.07 1.13 1.25
CA VAL A 35 -13.25 0.27 1.06
C VAL A 35 -14.54 1.06 1.28
N GLN A 36 -14.60 1.86 2.35
CA GLN A 36 -15.78 2.65 2.66
C GLN A 36 -16.07 3.68 1.55
N GLN A 37 -15.05 4.34 1.02
CA GLN A 37 -15.19 5.27 -0.11
C GLN A 37 -15.76 4.57 -1.35
N CYS A 38 -15.25 3.38 -1.67
CA CYS A 38 -15.75 2.58 -2.79
C CYS A 38 -17.22 2.16 -2.62
N GLN A 39 -17.63 1.80 -1.40
CA GLN A 39 -19.03 1.49 -1.11
C GLN A 39 -19.94 2.71 -1.29
N VAL A 40 -19.50 3.90 -0.87
CA VAL A 40 -20.25 5.14 -1.09
C VAL A 40 -20.42 5.42 -2.58
N LEU A 41 -19.34 5.28 -3.35
CA LEU A 41 -19.35 5.51 -4.80
C LEU A 41 -20.31 4.54 -5.52
N GLN A 42 -20.34 3.27 -5.12
CA GLN A 42 -21.26 2.29 -5.69
C GLN A 42 -22.74 2.59 -5.39
N ARG A 43 -23.05 3.12 -4.20
CA ARG A 43 -24.40 3.62 -3.89
C ARG A 43 -24.77 4.80 -4.78
N GLN A 44 -23.84 5.72 -5.04
CA GLN A 44 -24.06 6.86 -5.93
C GLN A 44 -24.33 6.42 -7.37
N ILE A 45 -23.59 5.43 -7.89
CA ILE A 45 -23.84 4.83 -9.22
C ILE A 45 -25.28 4.29 -9.30
N THR A 46 -25.71 3.57 -8.26
CA THR A 46 -27.06 2.99 -8.18
C THR A 46 -28.14 4.09 -8.18
N GLN A 47 -27.91 5.17 -7.44
CA GLN A 47 -28.81 6.32 -7.37
C GLN A 47 -28.85 7.14 -8.67
N ALA A 48 -27.79 7.12 -9.47
CA ALA A 48 -27.68 7.85 -10.73
C ALA A 48 -28.34 7.15 -11.94
N LYS A 49 -29.17 6.11 -11.73
CA LYS A 49 -29.75 5.27 -12.79
C LYS A 49 -30.42 6.06 -13.93
N ASP A 50 -31.08 7.18 -13.62
CA ASP A 50 -31.83 8.00 -14.57
C ASP A 50 -31.01 9.19 -15.11
N ARG A 51 -29.70 9.24 -14.81
CA ARG A 51 -28.77 10.30 -15.22
C ARG A 51 -27.56 9.69 -15.92
N PRO A 52 -27.67 9.29 -17.21
CA PRO A 52 -26.66 8.49 -17.89
C PRO A 52 -25.26 9.08 -17.84
N ILE A 53 -25.11 10.37 -18.14
CA ILE A 53 -23.79 11.05 -18.14
C ILE A 53 -23.14 11.01 -16.75
N LEU A 54 -23.91 11.31 -15.71
CA LEU A 54 -23.43 11.26 -14.33
C LEU A 54 -23.04 9.84 -13.94
N ARG A 55 -23.88 8.86 -14.28
CA ARG A 55 -23.64 7.45 -13.98
C ARG A 55 -22.35 6.96 -14.65
N THR A 56 -22.13 7.28 -15.92
CA THR A 56 -20.91 6.90 -16.65
C THR A 56 -19.66 7.48 -16.00
N GLU A 57 -19.69 8.75 -15.56
CA GLU A 57 -18.55 9.36 -14.88
C GLU A 57 -18.30 8.71 -13.50
N LEU A 58 -19.35 8.37 -12.75
CA LEU A 58 -19.23 7.66 -11.48
C LEU A 58 -18.68 6.23 -11.66
N GLU A 59 -19.13 5.51 -12.69
CA GLU A 59 -18.61 4.18 -13.07
C GLU A 59 -17.14 4.26 -13.47
N ARG A 60 -16.74 5.28 -14.24
CA ARG A 60 -15.35 5.53 -14.61
C ARG A 60 -14.48 5.77 -13.37
N ARG A 61 -14.96 6.55 -12.40
CA ARG A 61 -14.24 6.79 -11.13
C ARG A 61 -14.13 5.52 -10.30
N TYR A 62 -15.19 4.72 -10.22
CA TYR A 62 -15.17 3.47 -9.48
C TYR A 62 -14.15 2.49 -10.07
N GLU A 63 -14.11 2.37 -11.39
CA GLU A 63 -13.13 1.53 -12.06
C GLU A 63 -11.69 1.97 -11.76
N GLN A 64 -11.40 3.27 -11.85
CA GLN A 64 -10.06 3.79 -11.58
C GLN A 64 -9.67 3.62 -10.10
N ASP A 65 -10.51 4.10 -9.18
CA ASP A 65 -10.14 4.27 -7.78
C ASP A 65 -10.29 2.95 -6.98
N CYS A 66 -11.25 2.09 -7.36
CA CYS A 66 -11.62 0.91 -6.58
C CYS A 66 -11.18 -0.41 -7.21
N VAL A 67 -11.13 -0.49 -8.54
CA VAL A 67 -10.79 -1.74 -9.25
C VAL A 67 -9.32 -1.73 -9.65
N GLN A 68 -8.90 -0.79 -10.49
CA GLN A 68 -7.57 -0.80 -11.10
C GLN A 68 -6.45 -0.53 -10.08
N VAL A 69 -6.63 0.44 -9.19
CA VAL A 69 -5.65 0.76 -8.14
C VAL A 69 -5.42 -0.42 -7.20
N ARG A 70 -6.48 -1.17 -6.86
CA ARG A 70 -6.42 -2.25 -5.88
C ARG A 70 -6.05 -3.61 -6.46
N TYR A 71 -6.37 -3.87 -7.72
CA TYR A 71 -6.19 -5.18 -8.36
C TYR A 71 -4.79 -5.78 -8.14
N TYR A 72 -3.73 -4.99 -8.32
CA TYR A 72 -2.36 -5.47 -8.11
C TYR A 72 -1.88 -5.36 -6.67
N ARG A 73 -2.44 -4.43 -5.89
CA ARG A 73 -2.00 -4.17 -4.52
C ARG A 73 -2.49 -5.25 -3.57
N ASP A 74 -3.77 -5.60 -3.67
CA ASP A 74 -4.41 -6.61 -2.83
C ASP A 74 -3.88 -8.02 -3.12
N ASP A 75 -3.56 -8.34 -4.39
CA ASP A 75 -2.97 -9.63 -4.77
C ASP A 75 -1.60 -9.86 -4.13
N LYS A 76 -0.80 -8.79 -3.98
CA LYS A 76 0.57 -8.88 -3.44
C LYS A 76 0.63 -8.76 -1.93
N GLN A 77 -0.34 -8.10 -1.29
CA GLN A 77 -0.35 -7.91 0.16
C GLN A 77 -0.24 -9.22 0.97
N PRO A 78 -1.00 -10.30 0.69
CA PRO A 78 -0.89 -11.56 1.44
C PRO A 78 0.50 -12.20 1.37
N ALA A 79 1.17 -12.13 0.21
CA ALA A 79 2.50 -12.70 0.01
C ALA A 79 3.59 -11.91 0.76
N ILE A 80 3.39 -10.60 0.96
CA ILE A 80 4.36 -9.70 1.60
C ILE A 80 4.09 -9.57 3.10
N CYS A 81 2.83 -9.59 3.52
CA CYS A 81 2.38 -9.18 4.85
C CYS A 81 1.64 -10.25 5.65
N GLY A 82 1.37 -11.43 5.06
CA GLY A 82 0.55 -12.47 5.69
C GLY A 82 1.10 -13.05 7.01
N ASN A 83 2.35 -12.76 7.37
CA ASN A 83 2.97 -13.18 8.63
C ASN A 83 3.49 -12.02 9.49
N LYS A 84 3.17 -10.76 9.15
CA LYS A 84 3.71 -9.58 9.85
C LYS A 84 3.48 -9.64 11.36
N ASP A 85 2.25 -9.90 11.79
CA ASP A 85 1.89 -9.97 13.22
C ASP A 85 2.67 -11.06 13.97
N LYS A 86 2.90 -12.22 13.31
CA LYS A 86 3.68 -13.31 13.88
C LYS A 86 5.17 -12.93 14.02
N LEU A 87 5.68 -12.16 13.06
CA LEU A 87 7.05 -11.68 13.07
C LEU A 87 7.27 -10.61 14.15
N GLU A 88 6.31 -9.70 14.36
CA GLU A 88 6.35 -8.71 15.44
C GLU A 88 6.30 -9.40 16.81
N GLN A 89 5.39 -10.36 17.00
CA GLN A 89 5.34 -11.16 18.24
C GLN A 89 6.64 -11.91 18.51
N ALA A 90 7.26 -12.50 17.48
CA ALA A 90 8.54 -13.17 17.61
C ALA A 90 9.67 -12.20 18.00
N LYS A 91 9.70 -10.98 17.43
CA LYS A 91 10.67 -9.94 17.80
C LYS A 91 10.51 -9.50 19.26
N GLU A 92 9.28 -9.21 19.69
CA GLU A 92 9.01 -8.82 21.08
C GLU A 92 9.39 -9.92 22.07
N ALA A 93 9.18 -11.19 21.72
CA ALA A 93 9.60 -12.32 22.53
C ALA A 93 11.12 -12.39 22.65
N LEU A 94 11.85 -12.27 21.53
CA LEU A 94 13.31 -12.27 21.52
C LEU A 94 13.91 -11.08 22.30
N GLU A 95 13.31 -9.90 22.21
CA GLU A 95 13.76 -8.73 22.97
C GLU A 95 13.57 -8.92 24.48
N LYS A 96 12.44 -9.54 24.89
CA LYS A 96 12.18 -9.90 26.29
C LYS A 96 13.12 -10.98 26.82
N GLU A 97 13.52 -11.93 25.98
CA GLU A 97 14.50 -12.98 26.34
C GLU A 97 15.95 -12.46 26.38
N SER A 98 16.26 -11.37 25.67
CA SER A 98 17.59 -10.76 25.66
C SER A 98 17.86 -9.76 26.81
N LYS A 99 16.82 -9.44 27.60
CA LYS A 99 16.84 -8.52 28.74
C LYS A 99 16.91 -9.26 30.07
#